data_AF-A0A497CVA2-F1
#
_entry.id   AF-A0A497CVA2-F1
#
_cell.length_a   1.000
_cell.length_b   1.000
_cell.length_c   1.000
_cell.angle_alpha   90.00
_cell.angle_beta   90.00
_cell.angle_gamma   90.00
#
_symmetry.space_group_name_H-M   'P 1'
#
loop_
_entity.id
_entity.type
_entity.pdbx_description
1 polymer ?
#
loop_
_entity_poly.entity_id
_entity_poly.type
_entity_poly.pdbx_seq_one_letter_code
_entity_poly.pdbx_strand_id
1 'polypeptide(L)'
;MNNKTLKKVITFSVFFILFIFRFVMGLSKFAGDDELQIYLIGLQSFTTKIYPFFGPDVVYSQTQIPGGLQGLLISIPIQLLGIPEAPYILLNILTFAALAFLGWYISRRISNVPKWFIYIWILTCPWALNYSTHIENPSYVLVGAILFFIAVFDLGHFYKTRLLNDKLSFAFLGFSLFWIMQLHLSWVLLPPYLLWLIWVNRNDKKLLLRGLLYFVLGALVSVSTL
;
A
#
# COMPACT_ATOMS: atom_id res chain seq x y z
N MET A 1 -14.74 28.71 -20.04
CA MET A 1 -13.67 27.93 -19.36
C MET A 1 -12.67 27.44 -20.40
N ASN A 2 -11.35 27.60 -20.20
CA ASN A 2 -10.33 27.13 -21.16
C ASN A 2 -10.35 25.59 -21.26
N ASN A 3 -10.12 25.05 -22.46
CA ASN A 3 -10.06 23.61 -22.76
C ASN A 3 -9.10 22.84 -21.81
N LYS A 4 -7.99 23.44 -21.37
CA LYS A 4 -7.11 22.86 -20.35
C LYS A 4 -7.78 22.70 -18.98
N THR A 5 -8.53 23.72 -18.54
CA THR A 5 -9.26 23.69 -17.27
C THR A 5 -10.39 22.67 -17.31
N LEU A 6 -11.13 22.61 -18.42
CA LEU A 6 -12.18 21.61 -18.64
C LEU A 6 -11.64 20.18 -18.52
N LYS A 7 -10.52 19.87 -19.18
CA LYS A 7 -9.88 18.54 -19.10
C LYS A 7 -9.44 18.17 -17.69
N LYS A 8 -8.95 19.14 -16.90
CA LYS A 8 -8.59 18.90 -15.49
C LYS A 8 -9.81 18.57 -14.65
N VAL A 9 -10.90 19.34 -14.81
CA VAL A 9 -12.16 19.11 -14.10
C VAL A 9 -12.71 17.72 -14.43
N ILE A 10 -12.78 17.37 -15.72
CA ILE A 10 -13.26 16.04 -16.14
C ILE A 10 -12.40 14.92 -15.55
N THR A 11 -11.08 15.03 -15.62
CA THR A 11 -10.17 14.02 -15.04
C THR A 11 -10.40 13.87 -13.54
N PHE A 12 -10.49 14.99 -12.82
CA PHE A 12 -10.74 14.98 -11.39
C PHE A 12 -12.09 14.35 -11.05
N SER A 13 -13.16 14.73 -11.75
CA SER A 13 -14.50 14.16 -11.57
C SER A 13 -14.52 12.65 -11.80
N VAL A 14 -13.83 12.16 -12.83
CA VAL A 14 -13.72 10.70 -13.08
C VAL A 14 -13.02 9.99 -11.94
N PHE A 15 -11.87 10.51 -11.47
CA PHE A 15 -11.17 9.91 -10.32
C PHE A 15 -12.00 9.96 -9.04
N PHE A 16 -12.74 11.04 -8.81
CA PHE A 16 -13.63 11.17 -7.67
C PHE A 16 -14.78 10.15 -7.73
N ILE A 17 -15.43 10.00 -8.90
CA ILE A 17 -16.48 8.98 -9.10
C ILE A 17 -15.93 7.58 -8.88
N LEU A 18 -14.74 7.27 -9.41
CA LEU A 18 -14.08 5.97 -9.20
C LEU A 18 -13.75 5.73 -7.73
N PHE A 19 -13.33 6.76 -7.00
CA PHE A 19 -13.09 6.67 -5.56
C PHE A 19 -14.38 6.35 -4.80
N ILE A 20 -15.47 7.09 -5.05
CA ILE A 20 -16.77 6.87 -4.42
C ILE A 20 -17.30 5.48 -4.74
N PHE A 21 -17.22 5.05 -6.00
CA PHE A 21 -17.62 3.70 -6.41
C PHE A 21 -16.88 2.62 -5.61
N ARG A 22 -15.56 2.71 -5.50
CA ARG A 22 -14.74 1.77 -4.72
C ARG A 22 -15.08 1.80 -3.23
N PHE A 23 -15.27 2.99 -2.67
CA PHE A 23 -15.61 3.17 -1.27
C PHE A 23 -16.96 2.52 -0.94
N VAL A 24 -17.99 2.76 -1.75
CA VAL A 24 -19.32 2.13 -1.58
C VAL A 24 -19.25 0.61 -1.68
N MET A 25 -18.42 0.07 -2.59
CA MET A 25 -18.18 -1.38 -2.66
C MET A 25 -17.59 -1.93 -1.36
N GLY A 26 -16.61 -1.23 -0.77
CA GLY A 26 -15.99 -1.65 0.49
C GLY A 26 -16.95 -1.65 1.69
N LEU A 27 -17.92 -0.73 1.71
CA LEU A 27 -18.96 -0.68 2.75
C LEU A 27 -20.01 -1.80 2.63
N SER A 28 -20.07 -2.49 1.49
CA SER A 28 -21.14 -3.45 1.22
C SER A 28 -21.04 -4.76 2.00
N LYS A 29 -19.89 -5.02 2.64
CA LYS A 29 -19.62 -6.30 3.33
C LYS A 29 -18.75 -6.08 4.57
N PHE A 30 -19.28 -6.52 5.71
CA PHE A 30 -18.55 -6.81 6.94
C PHE A 30 -18.96 -8.21 7.38
N ALA A 31 -18.36 -9.23 6.78
CA ALA A 31 -18.86 -10.59 6.87
C ALA A 31 -17.77 -11.68 6.90
N GLY A 32 -16.50 -11.33 6.71
CA GLY A 32 -15.39 -12.26 6.88
C GLY A 32 -14.88 -12.29 8.32
N ASP A 33 -14.48 -13.48 8.79
CA ASP A 33 -13.84 -13.63 10.11
C ASP A 33 -12.57 -12.77 10.22
N ASP A 34 -11.78 -12.71 9.15
CA ASP A 34 -10.58 -11.87 9.05
C ASP A 34 -10.91 -10.37 9.17
N GLU A 35 -11.97 -9.91 8.47
CA GLU A 35 -12.40 -8.51 8.51
C GLU A 35 -12.80 -8.08 9.92
N LEU A 36 -13.58 -8.95 10.58
CA LEU A 36 -14.03 -8.75 11.94
C LEU A 36 -12.84 -8.71 12.91
N GLN A 37 -11.94 -9.68 12.83
CA GLN A 37 -10.77 -9.75 13.69
C GLN A 37 -9.91 -8.48 13.59
N ILE A 38 -9.56 -8.07 12.37
CA ILE A 38 -8.73 -6.89 12.12
C ILE A 38 -9.39 -5.65 12.71
N TYR A 39 -10.68 -5.48 12.47
CA TYR A 39 -11.42 -4.35 13.01
C TYR A 39 -11.45 -4.35 14.54
N LEU A 40 -11.64 -5.53 15.16
CA LEU A 40 -11.68 -5.67 16.62
C LEU A 40 -10.33 -5.38 17.30
N ILE A 41 -9.19 -5.75 16.70
CA ILE A 41 -7.86 -5.40 17.21
C ILE A 41 -7.74 -3.87 17.36
N GLY A 42 -8.15 -3.14 16.32
CA GLY A 42 -8.17 -1.69 16.32
C GLY A 42 -9.18 -1.08 17.28
N LEU A 43 -10.40 -1.62 17.30
CA LEU A 43 -11.45 -1.15 18.18
C LEU A 43 -11.05 -1.32 19.66
N GLN A 44 -10.44 -2.45 20.01
CA GLN A 44 -9.89 -2.70 21.35
C GLN A 44 -8.85 -1.64 21.70
N SER A 45 -7.89 -1.36 20.82
CA SER A 45 -6.89 -0.31 21.03
C SER A 45 -7.56 1.06 21.22
N PHE A 46 -8.58 1.38 20.41
CA PHE A 46 -9.34 2.62 20.53
C PHE A 46 -10.07 2.76 21.87
N THR A 47 -10.75 1.71 22.34
CA THR A 47 -11.56 1.75 23.56
C THR A 47 -10.72 1.67 24.83
N THR A 48 -9.65 0.88 24.81
CA THR A 48 -8.79 0.65 25.99
C THR A 48 -7.65 1.66 26.12
N LYS A 49 -7.33 2.38 25.03
CA LYS A 49 -6.14 3.24 24.92
C LYS A 49 -4.81 2.50 25.08
N ILE A 50 -4.84 1.18 24.95
CA ILE A 50 -3.65 0.33 24.96
C ILE A 50 -3.07 0.27 23.54
N TYR A 51 -1.75 0.35 23.45
CA TYR A 51 -1.03 0.19 22.20
C TYR A 51 -1.17 -1.25 21.68
N PRO A 52 -1.52 -1.48 20.40
CA PRO A 52 -1.69 -2.82 19.87
C PRO A 52 -0.30 -3.41 19.57
N PHE A 53 0.32 -4.17 20.47
CA PHE A 53 1.65 -4.74 20.20
C PHE A 53 1.65 -5.91 19.19
N PHE A 54 0.47 -6.48 18.93
CA PHE A 54 0.28 -7.61 18.04
C PHE A 54 -0.76 -7.28 16.97
N GLY A 55 -0.51 -7.78 15.77
CA GLY A 55 -1.37 -7.67 14.60
C GLY A 55 -2.31 -8.88 14.47
N PRO A 56 -2.69 -9.23 13.23
CA PRO A 56 -3.68 -10.29 12.98
C PRO A 56 -3.17 -11.68 13.39
N ASP A 57 -4.12 -12.59 13.62
CA ASP A 57 -3.77 -13.99 13.87
C ASP A 57 -3.25 -14.62 12.58
N VAL A 58 -2.34 -15.57 12.73
CA VAL A 58 -1.87 -16.40 11.62
C VAL A 58 -2.83 -17.58 11.50
N VAL A 59 -3.47 -17.71 10.33
CA VAL A 59 -4.44 -18.77 10.06
C VAL A 59 -3.80 -20.14 10.31
N TYR A 60 -4.53 -21.01 10.99
CA TYR A 60 -4.09 -22.36 11.40
C TYR A 60 -2.92 -22.40 12.38
N SER A 61 -2.57 -21.27 13.01
CA SER A 61 -1.66 -21.25 14.14
C SER A 61 -2.31 -20.58 15.35
N GLN A 62 -1.71 -20.74 16.52
CA GLN A 62 -2.08 -20.02 17.75
C GLN A 62 -1.15 -18.82 17.96
N THR A 63 -0.71 -18.19 16.88
CA THR A 63 0.29 -17.10 16.91
C THR A 63 -0.22 -15.87 16.18
N GLN A 64 0.33 -14.71 16.52
CA GLN A 64 -0.01 -13.42 15.90
C GLN A 64 1.19 -12.84 15.18
N ILE A 65 0.92 -12.02 14.15
CA ILE A 65 1.98 -11.25 13.49
C ILE A 65 2.43 -10.13 14.44
N PRO A 66 3.74 -9.93 14.68
CA PRO A 66 4.21 -8.87 15.56
C PRO A 66 4.06 -7.48 14.93
N GLY A 67 3.79 -6.48 15.77
CA GLY A 67 3.73 -5.06 15.41
C GLY A 67 2.33 -4.47 15.42
N GLY A 68 2.26 -3.17 15.68
CA GLY A 68 0.99 -2.48 15.94
C GLY A 68 0.32 -1.83 14.77
N LEU A 69 0.96 -1.84 13.61
CA LEU A 69 0.45 -1.17 12.41
C LEU A 69 -1.00 -1.55 12.10
N GLN A 70 -1.37 -2.84 12.16
CA GLN A 70 -2.73 -3.27 11.84
C GLN A 70 -3.78 -2.65 12.77
N GLY A 71 -3.52 -2.65 14.08
CA GLY A 71 -4.41 -2.04 15.06
C GLY A 71 -4.47 -0.52 14.92
N LEU A 72 -3.34 0.13 14.65
CA LEU A 72 -3.27 1.59 14.45
C LEU A 72 -4.00 2.06 13.19
N LEU A 73 -3.95 1.29 12.11
CA LEU A 73 -4.67 1.58 10.86
C LEU A 73 -6.20 1.58 11.02
N ILE A 74 -6.70 1.04 12.12
CA ILE A 74 -8.10 1.06 12.51
C ILE A 74 -8.34 2.07 13.63
N SER A 75 -7.52 2.06 14.69
CA SER A 75 -7.78 2.87 15.88
C SER A 75 -7.58 4.37 15.64
N ILE A 76 -6.51 4.76 14.91
CA ILE A 76 -6.22 6.18 14.61
C ILE A 76 -7.36 6.85 13.84
N PRO A 77 -7.87 6.31 12.71
CA PRO A 77 -8.96 6.98 11.99
C PRO A 77 -10.24 7.10 12.83
N ILE A 78 -10.55 6.10 13.68
CA ILE A 78 -11.69 6.21 14.62
C ILE A 78 -11.45 7.33 15.64
N GLN A 79 -10.23 7.48 16.17
CA GLN A 79 -9.89 8.57 17.10
C GLN A 79 -10.05 9.95 16.46
N LEU A 80 -9.73 10.08 15.17
CA LEU A 80 -9.78 11.36 14.47
C LEU A 80 -11.20 11.75 14.04
N LEU A 81 -12.01 10.79 13.58
CA LEU A 81 -13.33 11.09 12.97
C LEU A 81 -14.52 10.71 13.85
N GLY A 82 -14.33 9.84 14.84
CA GLY A 82 -15.39 9.44 15.78
C GLY A 82 -16.51 8.60 15.15
N ILE A 83 -16.29 7.99 13.99
CA ILE A 83 -17.28 7.16 13.28
C ILE A 83 -16.71 5.75 12.98
N PRO A 84 -17.55 4.70 12.94
CA PRO A 84 -17.09 3.33 12.69
C PRO A 84 -16.57 3.12 11.26
N GLU A 85 -17.00 3.93 10.29
CA GLU A 85 -16.57 3.82 8.89
C GLU A 85 -15.19 4.46 8.65
N ALA A 86 -14.62 5.16 9.63
CA ALA A 86 -13.36 5.89 9.47
C ALA A 86 -12.18 5.02 8.96
N PRO A 87 -11.99 3.76 9.42
CA PRO A 87 -10.98 2.87 8.88
C PRO A 87 -11.18 2.51 7.40
N TYR A 88 -12.43 2.37 6.94
CA TYR A 88 -12.74 2.14 5.52
C TYR A 88 -12.36 3.35 4.67
N ILE A 89 -12.59 4.56 5.18
CA ILE A 89 -12.20 5.80 4.49
C ILE A 89 -10.68 5.84 4.33
N LEU A 90 -9.93 5.62 5.42
CA LEU A 90 -8.46 5.60 5.38
C LEU A 90 -7.95 4.52 4.40
N LEU A 91 -8.45 3.30 4.53
CA LEU A 91 -8.07 2.19 3.65
C LEU A 91 -8.28 2.56 2.18
N ASN A 92 -9.47 3.04 1.82
CA ASN A 92 -9.77 3.37 0.43
C ASN A 92 -8.93 4.54 -0.08
N ILE A 93 -8.56 5.51 0.76
CA ILE A 93 -7.60 6.56 0.39
C ILE A 93 -6.23 5.95 0.07
N LEU A 94 -5.72 5.07 0.95
CA LEU A 94 -4.42 4.44 0.78
C LEU A 94 -4.37 3.54 -0.47
N THR A 95 -5.34 2.66 -0.64
CA THR A 95 -5.37 1.72 -1.77
C THR A 95 -5.66 2.43 -3.09
N PHE A 96 -6.53 3.44 -3.10
CA PHE A 96 -6.76 4.26 -4.29
C PHE A 96 -5.50 5.01 -4.70
N ALA A 97 -4.78 5.62 -3.75
CA ALA A 97 -3.52 6.29 -4.03
C ALA A 97 -2.45 5.32 -4.58
N ALA A 98 -2.32 4.13 -3.96
CA ALA A 98 -1.38 3.11 -4.43
C ALA A 98 -1.73 2.61 -5.83
N LEU A 99 -2.99 2.31 -6.10
CA LEU A 99 -3.45 1.86 -7.42
C LEU A 99 -3.35 2.96 -8.49
N ALA A 100 -3.62 4.22 -8.14
CA ALA A 100 -3.40 5.35 -9.03
C ALA A 100 -1.90 5.54 -9.33
N PHE A 101 -1.02 5.32 -8.35
CA PHE A 101 0.42 5.33 -8.54
C PHE A 101 0.89 4.17 -9.45
N LEU A 102 0.33 2.97 -9.28
CA LEU A 102 0.56 1.85 -10.18
C LEU A 102 0.09 2.16 -11.61
N GLY A 103 -1.11 2.72 -11.78
CA GLY A 103 -1.63 3.15 -13.07
C GLY A 103 -0.74 4.20 -13.74
N TRP A 104 -0.23 5.16 -12.96
CA TRP A 104 0.76 6.11 -13.44
C TRP A 104 2.02 5.41 -13.95
N TYR A 105 2.57 4.50 -13.14
CA TYR A 105 3.78 3.75 -13.48
C TYR A 105 3.61 2.95 -14.78
N ILE A 106 2.54 2.15 -14.87
CA ILE A 106 2.24 1.33 -16.05
C ILE A 106 2.03 2.23 -17.28
N SER A 107 1.32 3.35 -17.15
CA SER A 107 1.11 4.29 -18.27
C SER A 107 2.39 4.94 -18.81
N ARG A 108 3.47 4.94 -18.02
CA ARG A 108 4.79 5.43 -18.41
C ARG A 108 5.65 4.32 -19.02
N ARG A 109 5.42 3.06 -18.64
CA ARG A 109 6.13 1.89 -19.18
C ARG A 109 5.52 1.37 -20.48
N ILE A 110 4.20 1.44 -20.61
CA ILE A 110 3.44 0.92 -21.75
C ILE A 110 2.72 2.07 -22.44
N SER A 111 3.38 2.70 -23.41
CA SER A 111 2.85 3.87 -24.11
C SER A 111 1.72 3.57 -25.10
N ASN A 112 1.61 2.32 -25.55
CA ASN A 112 0.67 1.93 -26.61
C ASN A 112 -0.75 1.69 -26.11
N VAL A 113 -0.96 1.65 -24.79
CA VAL A 113 -2.27 1.46 -24.18
C VAL A 113 -2.79 2.82 -23.70
N PRO A 114 -4.06 3.20 -24.02
CA PRO A 114 -4.63 4.44 -23.54
C PRO A 114 -4.62 4.53 -22.01
N LYS A 115 -4.16 5.66 -21.46
CA LYS A 115 -4.05 5.85 -20.00
C LYS A 115 -5.37 5.65 -19.27
N TRP A 116 -6.47 6.17 -19.83
CA TRP A 116 -7.79 6.05 -19.23
C TRP A 116 -8.18 4.58 -19.05
N PHE A 117 -7.82 3.70 -20.00
CA PHE A 117 -8.11 2.28 -19.93
C PHE A 117 -7.32 1.62 -18.80
N ILE A 118 -6.02 1.94 -18.68
CA ILE A 118 -5.16 1.45 -17.59
C ILE A 118 -5.76 1.82 -16.22
N TYR A 119 -6.13 3.10 -16.04
CA TYR A 119 -6.69 3.57 -14.77
C TYR A 119 -8.05 2.95 -14.45
N ILE A 120 -8.97 2.90 -15.40
CA ILE A 120 -10.29 2.26 -15.18
C ILE A 120 -10.06 0.80 -14.82
N TRP A 121 -9.29 0.06 -15.61
CA TRP A 121 -9.06 -1.37 -15.38
C TRP A 121 -8.45 -1.63 -14.00
N ILE A 122 -7.39 -0.93 -13.61
CA ILE A 122 -6.73 -1.14 -12.31
C ILE A 122 -7.64 -0.76 -11.14
N LEU A 123 -8.43 0.31 -11.28
CA LEU A 123 -9.29 0.79 -10.20
C LEU A 123 -10.61 0.03 -10.09
N THR A 124 -11.04 -0.70 -11.11
CA THR A 124 -12.34 -1.39 -11.12
C THR A 124 -12.27 -2.88 -11.44
N CYS A 125 -11.09 -3.47 -11.65
CA CYS A 125 -11.02 -4.91 -11.86
C CYS A 125 -11.54 -5.66 -10.62
N PRO A 126 -12.30 -6.77 -10.79
CA PRO A 126 -13.05 -7.38 -9.69
C PRO A 126 -12.19 -7.77 -8.48
N TRP A 127 -10.99 -8.32 -8.72
CA TRP A 127 -10.09 -8.72 -7.64
C TRP A 127 -9.52 -7.51 -6.90
N ALA A 128 -9.24 -6.39 -7.57
CA ALA A 128 -8.81 -5.18 -6.89
C ALA A 128 -9.96 -4.62 -6.06
N LEU A 129 -11.19 -4.60 -6.58
CA LEU A 129 -12.34 -4.17 -5.78
C LEU A 129 -12.51 -5.05 -4.54
N ASN A 130 -12.49 -6.37 -4.70
CA ASN A 130 -12.67 -7.32 -3.60
C ASN A 130 -11.56 -7.21 -2.53
N TYR A 131 -10.29 -7.14 -2.93
CA TYR A 131 -9.16 -7.19 -1.98
C TYR A 131 -8.56 -5.83 -1.63
N SER A 132 -9.15 -4.70 -2.01
CA SER A 132 -8.57 -3.39 -1.68
C SER A 132 -9.57 -2.34 -1.21
N THR A 133 -10.81 -2.76 -1.01
CA THR A 133 -11.88 -1.91 -0.46
C THR A 133 -12.39 -2.41 0.90
N HIS A 134 -12.09 -3.67 1.26
CA HIS A 134 -12.47 -4.32 2.51
C HIS A 134 -11.32 -4.33 3.53
N ILE A 135 -11.63 -4.29 4.82
CA ILE A 135 -10.65 -4.29 5.91
C ILE A 135 -10.06 -5.70 6.07
N GLU A 136 -9.18 -6.08 5.16
CA GLU A 136 -8.48 -7.37 5.19
C GLU A 136 -6.96 -7.14 5.13
N ASN A 137 -6.17 -8.08 5.64
CA ASN A 137 -4.70 -7.98 5.60
C ASN A 137 -4.17 -7.73 4.18
N PRO A 138 -4.63 -8.46 3.13
CA PRO A 138 -4.18 -8.21 1.75
C PRO A 138 -4.46 -6.79 1.26
N SER A 139 -5.54 -6.16 1.73
CA SER A 139 -5.90 -4.78 1.36
C SER A 139 -4.85 -3.77 1.78
N TYR A 140 -4.33 -3.91 3.00
CA TYR A 140 -3.25 -3.06 3.49
C TYR A 140 -1.88 -3.46 2.91
N VAL A 141 -1.66 -4.76 2.68
CA VAL A 141 -0.44 -5.27 2.02
C VAL A 141 -0.28 -4.69 0.62
N LEU A 142 -1.37 -4.51 -0.12
CA LEU A 142 -1.36 -3.96 -1.48
C LEU A 142 -0.58 -2.65 -1.58
N VAL A 143 -0.72 -1.77 -0.59
CA VAL A 143 -0.05 -0.46 -0.55
C VAL A 143 1.47 -0.66 -0.55
N GLY A 144 1.99 -1.44 0.40
CA GLY A 144 3.41 -1.77 0.47
C GLY A 144 3.87 -2.54 -0.77
N ALA A 145 3.06 -3.49 -1.28
CA ALA A 145 3.45 -4.34 -2.39
C ALA A 145 3.67 -3.52 -3.67
N ILE A 146 2.78 -2.58 -3.97
CA ILE A 146 2.90 -1.69 -5.13
C ILE A 146 4.17 -0.85 -5.02
N LEU A 147 4.42 -0.22 -3.87
CA LEU A 147 5.61 0.61 -3.65
C LEU A 147 6.89 -0.22 -3.78
N PHE A 148 6.92 -1.41 -3.17
CA PHE A 148 8.05 -2.34 -3.22
C PHE A 148 8.37 -2.76 -4.66
N PHE A 149 7.39 -3.31 -5.39
CA PHE A 149 7.65 -3.86 -6.71
C PHE A 149 7.94 -2.78 -7.76
N ILE A 150 7.36 -1.59 -7.66
CA ILE A 150 7.76 -0.46 -8.51
C ILE A 150 9.24 -0.10 -8.25
N ALA A 151 9.68 -0.06 -6.99
CA ALA A 151 11.08 0.21 -6.65
C ALA A 151 12.01 -0.91 -7.16
N VAL A 152 11.59 -2.17 -7.05
CA VAL A 152 12.31 -3.33 -7.62
C VAL A 152 12.45 -3.19 -9.14
N PHE A 153 11.39 -2.83 -9.85
CA PHE A 153 11.46 -2.69 -11.30
C PHE A 153 12.37 -1.56 -11.75
N ASP A 154 12.41 -0.45 -11.01
CA ASP A 154 13.26 0.68 -11.33
C ASP A 154 14.74 0.46 -10.99
N LEU A 155 15.05 -0.21 -9.87
CA LEU A 155 16.42 -0.54 -9.48
C LEU A 155 16.96 -1.79 -10.18
N GLY A 156 16.08 -2.65 -10.68
CA GLY A 156 16.39 -3.93 -11.31
C GLY A 156 16.81 -3.87 -12.77
N HIS A 157 16.87 -2.67 -13.37
CA HIS A 157 17.26 -2.43 -14.77
C HIS A 157 16.38 -3.16 -15.81
N PHE A 158 15.12 -3.45 -15.50
CA PHE A 158 14.17 -4.00 -16.47
C PHE A 158 13.85 -3.02 -17.61
N TYR A 159 14.08 -1.73 -17.38
CA TYR A 159 13.85 -0.66 -18.35
C TYR A 159 15.08 0.24 -18.49
N LYS A 160 15.27 0.79 -19.69
CA LYS A 160 16.40 1.70 -20.00
C LYS A 160 16.43 2.95 -19.13
N THR A 161 15.26 3.44 -18.73
CA THR A 161 15.12 4.66 -17.92
C THR A 161 14.43 4.34 -16.60
N ARG A 162 14.89 4.97 -15.52
CA ARG A 162 14.18 4.94 -14.23
C ARG A 162 13.09 6.01 -14.23
N LEU A 163 11.96 5.72 -13.58
CA LEU A 163 10.89 6.70 -13.39
C LEU A 163 10.97 7.33 -11.99
N LEU A 164 11.41 6.54 -11.01
CA LEU A 164 11.74 6.97 -9.66
C LEU A 164 13.24 7.27 -9.57
N ASN A 165 13.56 8.23 -8.71
CA ASN A 165 14.95 8.43 -8.31
C ASN A 165 15.36 7.35 -7.29
N ASP A 166 16.66 7.06 -7.24
CA ASP A 166 17.20 5.99 -6.40
C ASP A 166 16.83 6.14 -4.93
N LYS A 167 16.83 7.38 -4.42
CA LYS A 167 16.55 7.67 -3.01
C LYS A 167 15.15 7.21 -2.64
N LEU A 168 14.16 7.58 -3.46
CA LEU A 168 12.77 7.22 -3.27
C LEU A 168 12.56 5.72 -3.44
N SER A 169 13.21 5.09 -4.44
CA SER A 169 13.14 3.64 -4.63
C SER A 169 13.63 2.88 -3.40
N PHE A 170 14.80 3.22 -2.87
CA PHE A 170 15.31 2.57 -1.66
C PHE A 170 14.44 2.84 -0.43
N ALA A 171 13.92 4.06 -0.27
CA ALA A 171 12.97 4.37 0.81
C ALA A 171 11.69 3.55 0.71
N PHE A 172 11.14 3.36 -0.50
CA PHE A 172 9.99 2.48 -0.72
C PHE A 172 10.29 1.03 -0.38
N LEU A 173 11.47 0.50 -0.71
CA LEU A 173 11.86 -0.85 -0.32
C LEU A 173 11.87 -1.04 1.20
N GLY A 174 12.48 -0.11 1.93
CA GLY A 174 12.56 -0.17 3.40
C GLY A 174 11.20 -0.01 4.07
N PHE A 175 10.45 1.02 3.67
CA PHE A 175 9.09 1.24 4.14
C PHE A 175 8.22 0.00 3.91
N SER A 176 8.19 -0.50 2.68
CA SER A 176 7.28 -1.57 2.30
C SER A 176 7.62 -2.91 2.95
N LEU A 177 8.90 -3.22 3.17
CA LEU A 177 9.30 -4.45 3.86
C LEU A 177 8.69 -4.50 5.26
N PHE A 178 8.89 -3.45 6.05
CA PHE A 178 8.42 -3.41 7.44
C PHE A 178 6.92 -3.09 7.56
N TRP A 179 6.34 -2.40 6.57
CA TRP A 179 4.89 -2.29 6.43
C TRP A 179 4.25 -3.67 6.26
N ILE A 180 4.71 -4.46 5.27
CA ILE A 180 4.13 -5.79 4.99
C ILE A 180 4.44 -6.77 6.13
N MET A 181 5.64 -6.70 6.72
CA MET A 181 6.03 -7.59 7.82
C MET A 181 5.08 -7.56 9.01
N GLN A 182 4.48 -6.39 9.30
CA GLN A 182 3.51 -6.22 10.39
C GLN A 182 2.08 -6.61 10.02
N LEU A 183 1.81 -6.83 8.74
CA LEU A 183 0.45 -7.05 8.22
C LEU A 183 0.24 -8.47 7.69
N HIS A 184 1.27 -9.10 7.14
CA HIS A 184 1.12 -10.39 6.47
C HIS A 184 2.43 -11.17 6.32
N LEU A 185 2.35 -12.50 6.46
CA LEU A 185 3.51 -13.40 6.38
C LEU A 185 4.18 -13.46 5.00
N SER A 186 3.53 -12.95 3.95
CA SER A 186 4.13 -12.86 2.61
C SER A 186 5.36 -11.95 2.56
N TRP A 187 5.67 -11.19 3.62
CA TRP A 187 6.90 -10.40 3.69
C TRP A 187 8.15 -11.26 3.48
N VAL A 188 8.13 -12.56 3.83
CA VAL A 188 9.25 -13.49 3.63
C VAL A 188 9.64 -13.67 2.15
N LEU A 189 8.72 -13.32 1.24
CA LEU A 189 8.98 -13.35 -0.20
C LEU A 189 9.76 -12.12 -0.69
N LEU A 190 9.88 -11.05 0.12
CA LEU A 190 10.51 -9.78 -0.26
C LEU A 190 12.06 -9.78 -0.15
N PRO A 191 12.69 -10.36 0.90
CA PRO A 191 14.16 -10.40 1.02
C PRO A 191 14.89 -10.97 -0.20
N PRO A 192 14.42 -12.04 -0.89
CA PRO A 192 15.05 -12.51 -2.12
C PRO A 192 15.19 -11.42 -3.20
N TYR A 193 14.18 -10.55 -3.36
CA TYR A 193 14.26 -9.42 -4.30
C TYR A 193 15.26 -8.36 -3.84
N LEU A 194 15.37 -8.10 -2.54
CA LEU A 194 16.38 -7.17 -2.00
C LEU A 194 17.80 -7.69 -2.24
N LEU A 195 18.03 -8.98 -1.99
CA LEU A 195 19.31 -9.63 -2.26
C LEU A 195 19.64 -9.59 -3.75
N TRP A 196 18.65 -9.84 -4.61
CA TRP A 196 18.82 -9.71 -6.05
C TRP A 196 19.17 -8.27 -6.47
N LEU A 197 18.51 -7.25 -5.92
CA LEU A 197 18.83 -5.85 -6.22
C LEU A 197 20.25 -5.47 -5.78
N ILE A 198 20.69 -5.95 -4.62
CA ILE A 198 22.08 -5.77 -4.15
C ILE A 198 23.03 -6.43 -5.14
N TRP A 199 22.74 -7.67 -5.56
CA TRP A 199 23.57 -8.39 -6.52
C TRP A 199 23.63 -7.70 -7.89
N VAL A 200 22.50 -7.26 -8.46
CA VAL A 200 22.47 -6.57 -9.75
C VAL A 200 23.21 -5.24 -9.70
N ASN A 201 23.14 -4.51 -8.58
CA ASN A 201 23.78 -3.21 -8.42
C ASN A 201 25.16 -3.28 -7.71
N ARG A 202 25.75 -4.48 -7.55
CA ARG A 202 26.99 -4.73 -6.77
C ARG A 202 28.21 -3.90 -7.20
N ASN A 203 28.25 -3.48 -8.46
CA ASN A 203 29.36 -2.69 -9.00
C ASN A 203 29.20 -1.18 -8.71
N ASP A 204 28.00 -0.71 -8.37
CA ASP A 204 27.74 0.68 -8.01
C ASP A 204 27.67 0.85 -6.50
N LYS A 205 28.85 0.82 -5.85
CA LYS A 205 28.96 0.94 -4.38
C LYS A 205 28.36 2.25 -3.85
N LYS A 206 28.42 3.34 -4.63
CA LYS A 206 27.88 4.65 -4.23
C LYS A 206 26.36 4.62 -4.20
N LEU A 207 25.74 3.99 -5.20
CA LEU A 207 24.31 3.73 -5.22
C LEU A 207 23.89 2.88 -4.02
N LEU A 208 24.57 1.78 -3.75
CA LEU A 208 24.23 0.88 -2.65
C LEU A 208 24.38 1.53 -1.27
N LEU A 209 25.47 2.27 -1.02
CA LEU A 209 25.68 2.95 0.26
C LEU A 209 24.63 4.04 0.50
N ARG A 210 24.36 4.86 -0.51
CA ARG A 210 23.28 5.86 -0.46
C ARG A 210 21.93 5.17 -0.31
N GLY A 211 21.73 4.07 -1.01
CA GLY A 211 20.53 3.27 -0.97
C GLY A 211 20.24 2.71 0.42
N LEU A 212 21.27 2.20 1.11
CA LEU A 212 21.15 1.74 2.48
C LEU A 212 20.62 2.82 3.43
N LEU A 213 21.13 4.05 3.31
CA LEU A 213 20.63 5.18 4.11
C LEU A 213 19.13 5.43 3.88
N TYR A 214 18.71 5.52 2.62
CA TYR A 214 17.30 5.78 2.31
C TYR A 214 16.40 4.59 2.63
N PHE A 215 16.90 3.35 2.49
CA PHE A 215 16.21 2.15 2.96
C PHE A 215 15.94 2.22 4.46
N VAL A 216 16.96 2.55 5.26
CA VAL A 216 16.80 2.72 6.72
C VAL A 216 15.80 3.82 7.03
N LEU A 217 15.88 4.97 6.35
CA LEU A 217 14.92 6.07 6.53
C LEU A 217 13.47 5.66 6.22
N GLY A 218 13.27 4.90 5.14
CA GLY A 218 11.95 4.35 4.81
C GLY A 218 11.47 3.32 5.85
N ALA A 219 12.36 2.43 6.28
CA ALA A 219 12.08 1.43 7.29
C ALA A 219 11.65 2.07 8.61
N LEU A 220 12.34 3.13 9.07
CA LEU A 220 12.02 3.84 10.31
C LEU A 220 10.56 4.35 10.37
N VAL A 221 9.97 4.71 9.23
CA VAL A 221 8.57 5.16 9.18
C VAL A 221 7.59 4.04 9.52
N SER A 222 7.86 2.81 9.10
CA SER A 222 7.00 1.66 9.42
C SER A 222 7.39 1.02 10.76
N VAL A 223 8.69 0.96 11.06
CA VAL A 223 9.22 0.41 12.31
C VAL A 223 8.85 1.26 13.53
N SER A 224 8.54 2.54 13.37
CA SER A 224 8.01 3.35 14.49
C SER A 224 6.67 2.85 15.04
N THR A 225 6.02 1.89 14.36
CA THR A 225 4.80 1.23 14.81
C THR A 225 5.02 -0.19 15.36
N LEU A 226 6.26 -0.68 15.37
CA LEU A 226 6.64 -1.94 16.01
C LEU A 226 6.78 -1.79 17.52
#